data_AF-A0A2A5AJ96-F1
#
_entry.id   AF-A0A2A5AJ96-F1
#
_cell.length_a   1.000
_cell.length_b   1.000
_cell.length_c   1.000
_cell.angle_alpha   90.00
_cell.angle_beta   90.00
_cell.angle_gamma   90.00
#
_symmetry.space_group_name_H-M   'P 1'
#
loop_
_entity.id
_entity.type
_entity.pdbx_description
1 polymer ?
#
loop_
_entity_poly.entity_id
_entity_poly.type
_entity_poly.pdbx_seq_one_letter_code
_entity_poly.pdbx_strand_id
1 'polypeptide(L)'
;MVYSEYANEIVTSSKYIGAALAMGFGAMGAGLGTFKSAVSAVQGMARQPKQDMLILRTMLITQAVTESASIFALVVACLLLFVPTSVVTPDNYFYIASGMIATGFAMGLGAIGGGIGMGLTGEKACSGVSRNPESVSEVQFVHLLGSAVAGNPSVFGLVVALLIFIFDYSQTMVLPQAFALMGAGISMGLGAIGCGIGCGIPGGAACEAVAKKPESRPVFVRTMLIGQAVSQSTSVYALVIAFLLLYVVK
;
A
#
# COMPACT_ATOMS: atom_id res chain seq x y z
N MET A 1 -31.62 -0.03 27.96
CA MET A 1 -31.97 0.07 26.52
C MET A 1 -31.25 1.23 25.85
N VAL A 2 -31.44 2.49 26.29
CA VAL A 2 -30.82 3.68 25.66
C VAL A 2 -29.29 3.59 25.47
N TYR A 3 -28.53 3.16 26.48
CA TYR A 3 -27.06 3.03 26.36
C TYR A 3 -26.59 1.98 25.33
N SER A 4 -27.39 0.93 25.10
CA SER A 4 -27.05 -0.13 24.13
C SER A 4 -27.26 0.32 22.68
N GLU A 5 -28.13 1.31 22.48
CA GLU A 5 -28.44 1.89 21.17
C GLU A 5 -27.30 2.81 20.74
N TYR A 6 -26.87 3.71 21.63
CA TYR A 6 -25.69 4.57 21.41
C TYR A 6 -24.40 3.78 21.14
N ALA A 7 -24.18 2.66 21.83
CA ALA A 7 -23.02 1.79 21.60
C ALA A 7 -22.97 1.26 20.15
N ASN A 8 -24.12 0.82 19.62
CA ASN A 8 -24.24 0.36 18.24
C ASN A 8 -24.06 1.50 17.24
N GLU A 9 -24.63 2.68 17.51
CA GLU A 9 -24.46 3.86 16.65
C GLU A 9 -23.00 4.30 16.54
N ILE A 10 -22.26 4.29 17.65
CA ILE A 10 -20.83 4.65 17.67
C ILE A 10 -20.03 3.66 16.81
N VAL A 11 -20.20 2.36 17.02
CA VAL A 11 -19.49 1.34 16.21
C VAL A 11 -19.86 1.43 14.73
N THR A 12 -21.15 1.64 14.45
CA THR A 12 -21.64 1.83 13.08
C THR A 12 -21.02 3.06 12.42
N SER A 13 -20.89 4.16 13.15
CA SER A 13 -20.23 5.38 12.67
C SER A 13 -18.74 5.14 12.43
N SER A 14 -18.06 4.44 13.36
CA SER A 14 -16.64 4.12 13.27
C SER A 14 -16.31 3.22 12.08
N LYS A 15 -17.14 2.24 11.73
CA LYS A 15 -16.92 1.43 10.52
C LYS A 15 -17.04 2.23 9.23
N TYR A 16 -17.94 3.21 9.17
CA TYR A 16 -18.06 4.10 8.01
C TYR A 16 -16.85 5.01 7.87
N ILE A 17 -16.36 5.57 8.99
CA ILE A 17 -15.13 6.35 9.01
C ILE A 17 -13.93 5.47 8.61
N GLY A 18 -13.79 4.28 9.18
CA GLY A 18 -12.73 3.33 8.85
C GLY A 18 -12.73 2.97 7.37
N ALA A 19 -13.90 2.69 6.78
CA ALA A 19 -14.03 2.40 5.35
C ALA A 19 -13.64 3.60 4.48
N ALA A 20 -14.06 4.82 4.85
CA ALA A 20 -13.68 6.04 4.15
C ALA A 20 -12.16 6.31 4.23
N LEU A 21 -11.53 6.07 5.39
CA LEU A 21 -10.09 6.21 5.58
C LEU A 21 -9.32 5.19 4.73
N ALA A 22 -9.76 3.93 4.72
CA ALA A 22 -9.16 2.89 3.89
C ALA A 22 -9.20 3.30 2.40
N MET A 23 -10.39 3.57 1.87
CA MET A 23 -10.56 3.85 0.44
C MET A 23 -9.97 5.20 0.03
N GLY A 24 -10.18 6.25 0.83
CA GLY A 24 -9.72 7.61 0.52
C GLY A 24 -8.20 7.67 0.37
N PHE A 25 -7.47 7.23 1.39
CA PHE A 25 -6.01 7.20 1.34
C PHE A 25 -5.47 6.14 0.38
N GLY A 26 -6.16 5.00 0.25
CA GLY A 26 -5.80 3.96 -0.71
C GLY A 26 -5.82 4.44 -2.16
N ALA A 27 -6.90 5.11 -2.55
CA ALA A 27 -7.05 5.70 -3.88
C ALA A 27 -5.97 6.75 -4.17
N MET A 28 -5.56 7.55 -3.17
CA MET A 28 -4.50 8.55 -3.33
C MET A 28 -3.17 7.90 -3.74
N GLY A 29 -2.78 6.80 -3.10
CA GLY A 29 -1.54 6.09 -3.40
C GLY A 29 -1.46 5.65 -4.85
N ALA A 30 -2.45 4.91 -5.33
CA ALA A 30 -2.45 4.45 -6.71
C ALA A 30 -2.62 5.62 -7.69
N GLY A 31 -3.52 6.56 -7.42
CA GLY A 31 -3.74 7.72 -8.29
C GLY A 31 -2.47 8.55 -8.51
N LEU A 32 -1.71 8.82 -7.43
CA LEU A 32 -0.43 9.54 -7.48
C LEU A 32 0.71 8.71 -8.11
N GLY A 33 0.60 7.39 -8.11
CA GLY A 33 1.57 6.51 -8.78
C GLY A 33 1.32 6.38 -10.28
N THR A 34 0.09 6.04 -10.67
CA THR A 34 -0.26 5.66 -12.04
C THR A 34 -0.14 6.80 -13.05
N PHE A 35 -0.43 8.05 -12.65
CA PHE A 35 -0.37 9.18 -13.57
C PHE A 35 1.04 9.42 -14.14
N LYS A 36 2.08 9.14 -13.35
CA LYS A 36 3.48 9.35 -13.76
C LYS A 36 3.86 8.48 -14.95
N SER A 37 3.40 7.23 -14.95
CA SER A 37 3.58 6.30 -16.08
C SER A 37 2.89 6.79 -17.35
N ALA A 38 1.71 7.40 -17.23
CA ALA A 38 0.97 7.98 -18.35
C ALA A 38 1.69 9.22 -18.92
N VAL A 39 2.17 10.12 -18.04
CA VAL A 39 2.98 11.28 -18.47
C VAL A 39 4.23 10.82 -19.23
N SER A 40 4.96 9.84 -18.67
CA SER A 40 6.15 9.31 -19.34
C SER A 40 5.81 8.58 -20.65
N ALA A 41 4.66 7.91 -20.74
CA ALA A 41 4.22 7.24 -21.95
C ALA A 41 3.91 8.24 -23.06
N VAL A 42 3.16 9.31 -22.77
CA VAL A 42 2.86 10.38 -23.76
C VAL A 42 4.14 11.02 -24.28
N GLN A 43 5.07 11.38 -23.38
CA GLN A 43 6.37 11.92 -23.78
C GLN A 43 7.20 10.90 -24.58
N GLY A 44 7.13 9.63 -24.22
CA GLY A 44 7.79 8.54 -24.92
C GLY A 44 7.24 8.35 -26.34
N MET A 45 5.92 8.36 -26.52
CA MET A 45 5.26 8.23 -27.82
C MET A 45 5.56 9.43 -28.74
N ALA A 46 5.69 10.63 -28.18
CA ALA A 46 6.14 11.80 -28.94
C ALA A 46 7.57 11.63 -29.48
N ARG A 47 8.45 10.93 -28.73
CA ARG A 47 9.82 10.63 -29.17
C ARG A 47 9.89 9.44 -30.12
N GLN A 48 9.05 8.43 -29.92
CA GLN A 48 8.99 7.20 -30.72
C GLN A 48 7.56 6.84 -31.14
N PRO A 49 7.00 7.54 -32.15
CA PRO A 49 5.62 7.29 -32.59
C PRO A 49 5.38 5.89 -33.13
N LYS A 50 6.42 5.26 -33.69
CA LYS A 50 6.36 3.90 -34.25
C LYS A 50 6.27 2.79 -33.19
N GLN A 51 6.49 3.13 -31.91
CA GLN A 51 6.49 2.19 -30.78
C GLN A 51 5.37 2.50 -29.79
N ASP A 52 4.33 3.21 -30.23
CA ASP A 52 3.18 3.63 -29.43
C ASP A 52 2.54 2.46 -28.67
N MET A 53 2.27 1.36 -29.34
CA MET A 53 1.64 0.17 -28.78
C MET A 53 2.51 -0.49 -27.70
N LEU A 54 3.83 -0.49 -27.88
CA LEU A 54 4.78 -1.06 -26.93
C LEU A 54 4.85 -0.22 -25.64
N ILE A 55 4.90 1.10 -25.81
CA ILE A 55 4.91 2.07 -24.71
C ILE A 55 3.57 2.02 -23.96
N LEU A 56 2.45 1.97 -24.70
CA LEU A 56 1.11 1.85 -24.14
C LEU A 56 0.97 0.58 -23.29
N ARG A 57 1.44 -0.57 -23.79
CA ARG A 57 1.42 -1.84 -23.02
C ARG A 57 2.24 -1.73 -21.74
N THR A 58 3.42 -1.10 -21.80
CA THR A 58 4.27 -0.90 -20.62
C THR A 58 3.58 -0.01 -19.56
N MET A 59 2.89 1.04 -20.01
CA MET A 59 2.06 1.89 -19.16
C MET A 59 0.93 1.10 -18.51
N LEU A 60 0.15 0.32 -19.28
CA LEU A 60 -0.97 -0.45 -18.75
C LEU A 60 -0.51 -1.50 -17.72
N ILE A 61 0.62 -2.17 -17.96
CA ILE A 61 1.22 -3.09 -16.99
C ILE A 61 1.58 -2.36 -15.70
N THR A 62 2.23 -1.19 -15.81
CA THR A 62 2.54 -0.35 -14.64
C THR A 62 1.29 -0.01 -13.84
N GLN A 63 0.24 0.44 -14.53
CA GLN A 63 -1.00 0.88 -13.90
C GLN A 63 -1.69 -0.28 -13.18
N ALA A 64 -1.80 -1.43 -13.84
CA ALA A 64 -2.39 -2.64 -13.25
C ALA A 64 -1.63 -3.09 -11.98
N VAL A 65 -0.30 -3.07 -12.00
CA VAL A 65 0.52 -3.44 -10.82
C VAL A 65 0.33 -2.42 -9.69
N THR A 66 0.33 -1.14 -10.02
CA THR A 66 0.23 -0.04 -9.05
C THR A 66 -1.15 0.01 -8.38
N GLU A 67 -2.22 -0.33 -9.11
CA GLU A 67 -3.59 -0.34 -8.60
C GLU A 67 -3.84 -1.41 -7.53
N SER A 68 -2.97 -2.41 -7.40
CA SER A 68 -3.11 -3.46 -6.39
C SER A 68 -3.25 -2.88 -4.96
N ALA A 69 -2.55 -1.79 -4.65
CA ALA A 69 -2.67 -1.09 -3.37
C ALA A 69 -4.07 -0.50 -3.13
N SER A 70 -4.70 0.07 -4.16
CA SER A 70 -6.09 0.57 -4.08
C SER A 70 -7.10 -0.56 -3.98
N ILE A 71 -6.85 -1.70 -4.64
CA ILE A 71 -7.71 -2.88 -4.54
C ILE A 71 -7.71 -3.40 -3.10
N PHE A 72 -6.55 -3.46 -2.44
CA PHE A 72 -6.48 -3.85 -1.03
C PHE A 72 -7.30 -2.90 -0.13
N ALA A 73 -7.18 -1.59 -0.36
CA ALA A 73 -7.98 -0.58 0.33
C ALA A 73 -9.49 -0.72 0.09
N LEU A 74 -9.89 -1.00 -1.16
CA LEU A 74 -11.29 -1.24 -1.51
C LEU A 74 -11.84 -2.47 -0.79
N VAL A 75 -11.08 -3.58 -0.78
CA VAL A 75 -11.49 -4.81 -0.09
C VAL A 75 -11.70 -4.54 1.41
N VAL A 76 -10.74 -3.87 2.07
CA VAL A 76 -10.87 -3.52 3.50
C VAL A 76 -12.05 -2.59 3.75
N ALA A 77 -12.28 -1.59 2.88
CA ALA A 77 -13.43 -0.71 3.00
C ALA A 77 -14.75 -1.49 2.90
N CYS A 78 -14.87 -2.40 1.93
CA CYS A 78 -16.03 -3.27 1.81
C CYS A 78 -16.22 -4.17 3.04
N LEU A 79 -15.15 -4.79 3.55
CA LEU A 79 -15.20 -5.60 4.77
C LEU A 79 -15.74 -4.79 5.96
N LEU A 80 -15.24 -3.56 6.14
CA LEU A 80 -15.71 -2.67 7.20
C LEU A 80 -17.18 -2.29 7.01
N LEU A 81 -17.66 -2.00 5.80
CA LEU A 81 -19.07 -1.63 5.57
C LEU A 81 -20.03 -2.76 5.93
N PHE A 82 -19.68 -4.00 5.57
CA PHE A 82 -20.55 -5.16 5.72
C PHE A 82 -20.36 -5.93 7.02
N VAL A 83 -19.51 -5.47 7.95
CA VAL A 83 -19.37 -6.11 9.25
C VAL A 83 -20.68 -5.99 10.07
N PRO A 84 -21.19 -7.10 10.62
CA PRO A 84 -22.38 -7.08 11.46
C PRO A 84 -22.05 -6.48 12.83
N THR A 85 -22.93 -5.63 13.34
CA THR A 85 -22.79 -4.99 14.67
C THR A 85 -23.49 -5.76 15.77
N SER A 86 -23.94 -6.99 15.50
CA SER A 86 -24.66 -7.84 16.48
C SER A 86 -23.82 -8.28 17.67
N VAL A 87 -22.49 -8.13 17.60
CA VAL A 87 -21.54 -8.47 18.67
C VAL A 87 -21.24 -7.30 19.61
N VAL A 88 -21.85 -6.13 19.38
CA VAL A 88 -21.61 -4.92 20.16
C VAL A 88 -22.34 -5.01 21.50
N THR A 89 -21.57 -4.88 22.57
CA THR A 89 -22.04 -4.78 23.95
C THR A 89 -21.63 -3.43 24.55
N PRO A 90 -22.30 -2.95 25.61
CA PRO A 90 -21.89 -1.74 26.33
C PRO A 90 -20.46 -1.78 26.89
N ASP A 91 -19.87 -2.97 27.00
CA ASP A 91 -18.54 -3.16 27.56
C ASP A 91 -17.42 -3.24 26.50
N ASN A 92 -17.76 -3.43 25.22
CA ASN A 92 -16.77 -3.59 24.14
C ASN A 92 -16.90 -2.57 23.00
N TYR A 93 -17.95 -1.75 22.98
CA TYR A 93 -18.25 -0.86 21.84
C TYR A 93 -17.09 0.07 21.48
N PHE A 94 -16.42 0.66 22.47
CA PHE A 94 -15.30 1.57 22.23
C PHE A 94 -14.08 0.83 21.67
N TYR A 95 -13.87 -0.41 22.13
CA TYR A 95 -12.79 -1.26 21.67
C TYR A 95 -12.98 -1.65 20.20
N ILE A 96 -14.20 -2.09 19.84
CA ILE A 96 -14.58 -2.38 18.44
C ILE A 96 -14.46 -1.11 17.59
N ALA A 97 -15.01 0.01 18.04
CA ALA A 97 -14.98 1.29 17.32
C ALA A 97 -13.54 1.74 16.99
N SER A 98 -12.63 1.65 17.98
CA SER A 98 -11.21 1.95 17.80
C SER A 98 -10.54 1.03 16.77
N GLY A 99 -10.87 -0.27 16.81
CA GLY A 99 -10.39 -1.27 15.85
C GLY A 99 -10.85 -1.00 14.43
N MET A 100 -12.12 -0.61 14.22
CA MET A 100 -12.64 -0.29 12.89
C MET A 100 -11.91 0.91 12.26
N ILE A 101 -11.65 1.95 13.06
CA ILE A 101 -10.89 3.13 12.62
C ILE A 101 -9.43 2.77 12.36
N ALA A 102 -8.81 1.99 13.27
CA ALA A 102 -7.42 1.54 13.15
C ALA A 102 -7.20 0.69 11.89
N THR A 103 -8.14 -0.20 11.57
CA THR A 103 -8.15 -1.00 10.33
C THR A 103 -8.12 -0.09 9.10
N GLY A 104 -8.91 0.98 9.11
CA GLY A 104 -8.92 2.00 8.07
C GLY A 104 -7.59 2.71 7.89
N PHE A 105 -6.96 3.14 8.99
CA PHE A 105 -5.64 3.78 8.95
C PHE A 105 -4.53 2.84 8.47
N ALA A 106 -4.51 1.60 8.97
CA ALA A 106 -3.52 0.60 8.61
C ALA A 106 -3.47 0.37 7.09
N MET A 107 -4.63 0.12 6.49
CA MET A 107 -4.72 -0.12 5.06
C MET A 107 -4.59 1.17 4.25
N GLY A 108 -5.34 2.21 4.60
CA GLY A 108 -5.41 3.44 3.81
C GLY A 108 -4.04 4.11 3.68
N LEU A 109 -3.39 4.40 4.80
CA LEU A 109 -2.05 5.00 4.79
C LEU A 109 -1.00 4.02 4.26
N GLY A 110 -1.18 2.72 4.52
CA GLY A 110 -0.35 1.62 4.01
C GLY A 110 -0.24 1.59 2.48
N ALA A 111 -1.31 1.94 1.80
CA ALA A 111 -1.40 1.95 0.34
C ALA A 111 -0.70 3.16 -0.32
N ILE A 112 -0.50 4.28 0.40
CA ILE A 112 0.07 5.50 -0.18
C ILE A 112 1.49 5.27 -0.70
N GLY A 113 2.37 4.78 0.18
CA GLY A 113 3.78 4.60 -0.14
C GLY A 113 3.99 3.61 -1.28
N GLY A 114 3.33 2.45 -1.21
CA GLY A 114 3.46 1.40 -2.21
C GLY A 114 2.91 1.83 -3.57
N GLY A 115 1.75 2.49 -3.61
CA GLY A 115 1.18 3.02 -4.85
C GLY A 115 2.10 4.04 -5.52
N ILE A 116 2.61 5.02 -4.79
CA ILE A 116 3.57 6.00 -5.33
C ILE A 116 4.86 5.32 -5.78
N GLY A 117 5.39 4.39 -4.97
CA GLY A 117 6.61 3.65 -5.25
C GLY A 117 6.55 2.85 -6.55
N MET A 118 5.49 2.05 -6.73
CA MET A 118 5.24 1.28 -7.96
C MET A 118 5.01 2.20 -9.17
N GLY A 119 4.40 3.36 -8.97
CA GLY A 119 4.28 4.37 -10.02
C GLY A 119 5.63 4.94 -10.47
N LEU A 120 6.55 5.17 -9.54
CA LEU A 120 7.89 5.69 -9.84
C LEU A 120 8.76 4.68 -10.60
N THR A 121 8.68 3.38 -10.26
CA THR A 121 9.37 2.34 -11.02
C THR A 121 8.84 2.29 -12.46
N GLY A 122 7.52 2.35 -12.62
CA GLY A 122 6.88 2.28 -13.93
C GLY A 122 7.02 3.55 -14.78
N GLU A 123 7.10 4.74 -14.17
CA GLU A 123 7.50 5.97 -14.86
C GLU A 123 8.84 5.78 -15.57
N LYS A 124 9.85 5.28 -14.84
CA LYS A 124 11.18 5.04 -15.41
C LYS A 124 11.23 3.85 -16.35
N ALA A 125 10.37 2.84 -16.16
CA ALA A 125 10.20 1.76 -17.11
C ALA A 125 9.65 2.26 -18.46
N CYS A 126 8.56 3.03 -18.46
CA CYS A 126 8.02 3.66 -19.66
C CYS A 126 9.06 4.54 -20.36
N SER A 127 9.77 5.38 -19.60
CA SER A 127 10.86 6.21 -20.14
C SER A 127 11.99 5.37 -20.73
N GLY A 128 12.40 4.31 -20.04
CA GLY A 128 13.43 3.36 -20.49
C GLY A 128 13.06 2.67 -21.80
N VAL A 129 11.86 2.08 -21.87
CA VAL A 129 11.33 1.44 -23.09
C VAL A 129 11.22 2.44 -24.24
N SER A 130 10.78 3.67 -23.98
CA SER A 130 10.70 4.71 -25.02
C SER A 130 12.06 5.14 -25.58
N ARG A 131 13.14 4.98 -24.82
CA ARG A 131 14.51 5.30 -25.25
C ARG A 131 15.17 4.11 -25.94
N ASN A 132 14.93 2.90 -25.43
CA ASN A 132 15.47 1.67 -25.99
C ASN A 132 14.40 0.56 -26.06
N PRO A 133 13.56 0.54 -27.11
CA PRO A 133 12.48 -0.44 -27.26
C PRO A 133 12.95 -1.90 -27.31
N GLU A 134 14.16 -2.14 -27.81
CA GLU A 134 14.73 -3.49 -27.93
C GLU A 134 14.99 -4.14 -26.57
N SER A 135 15.18 -3.33 -25.52
CA SER A 135 15.43 -3.78 -24.16
C SER A 135 14.15 -4.01 -23.32
N VAL A 136 12.97 -3.99 -23.95
CA VAL A 136 11.67 -4.02 -23.24
C VAL A 136 11.52 -5.23 -22.31
N SER A 137 11.96 -6.42 -22.69
CA SER A 137 11.87 -7.62 -21.85
C SER A 137 12.66 -7.45 -20.55
N GLU A 138 13.87 -6.92 -20.65
CA GLU A 138 14.77 -6.73 -19.52
C GLU A 138 14.25 -5.62 -18.61
N VAL A 139 13.76 -4.51 -19.19
CA VAL A 139 13.15 -3.42 -18.44
C VAL A 139 11.87 -3.88 -17.74
N GLN A 140 11.01 -4.66 -18.41
CA GLN A 140 9.79 -5.20 -17.81
C GLN A 140 10.10 -6.15 -16.65
N PHE A 141 11.09 -7.02 -16.79
CA PHE A 141 11.52 -7.89 -15.70
C PHE A 141 11.93 -7.08 -14.46
N VAL A 142 12.77 -6.05 -14.65
CA VAL A 142 13.24 -5.21 -13.53
C VAL A 142 12.13 -4.33 -12.97
N HIS A 143 11.23 -3.83 -13.81
CA HIS A 143 10.06 -3.08 -13.39
C HIS A 143 9.17 -3.93 -12.48
N LEU A 144 8.77 -5.12 -12.91
CA LEU A 144 7.89 -6.00 -12.13
C LEU A 144 8.54 -6.40 -10.81
N LEU A 145 9.83 -6.75 -10.84
CA LEU A 145 10.58 -7.09 -9.63
C LEU A 145 10.68 -5.90 -8.68
N GLY A 146 11.05 -4.72 -9.17
CA GLY A 146 11.19 -3.51 -8.37
C GLY A 146 9.85 -3.05 -7.77
N SER A 147 8.77 -3.13 -8.55
CA SER A 147 7.42 -2.82 -8.10
C SER A 147 6.90 -3.82 -7.07
N ALA A 148 7.19 -5.11 -7.23
CA ALA A 148 6.80 -6.13 -6.25
C ALA A 148 7.39 -5.82 -4.86
N VAL A 149 8.67 -5.42 -4.80
CA VAL A 149 9.30 -5.03 -3.53
C VAL A 149 8.73 -3.71 -3.01
N ALA A 150 8.51 -2.72 -3.89
CA ALA A 150 7.93 -1.43 -3.50
C ALA A 150 6.49 -1.52 -2.98
N GLY A 151 5.73 -2.53 -3.41
CA GLY A 151 4.35 -2.79 -2.97
C GLY A 151 4.24 -3.52 -1.63
N ASN A 152 5.30 -4.15 -1.13
CA ASN A 152 5.29 -4.90 0.15
C ASN A 152 4.74 -4.10 1.35
N PRO A 153 5.05 -2.80 1.54
CA PRO A 153 4.53 -2.05 2.68
C PRO A 153 3.00 -1.91 2.67
N SER A 154 2.39 -1.90 1.49
CA SER A 154 0.92 -1.92 1.36
C SER A 154 0.33 -3.27 1.77
N VAL A 155 1.05 -4.37 1.48
CA VAL A 155 0.68 -5.70 1.97
C VAL A 155 0.82 -5.78 3.49
N PHE A 156 1.85 -5.17 4.09
CA PHE A 156 1.97 -5.11 5.55
C PHE A 156 0.82 -4.33 6.19
N GLY A 157 0.43 -3.20 5.59
CA GLY A 157 -0.77 -2.45 5.98
C GLY A 157 -2.05 -3.30 5.90
N LEU A 158 -2.23 -4.06 4.81
CA LEU A 158 -3.33 -5.00 4.65
C LEU A 158 -3.32 -6.09 5.73
N VAL A 159 -2.17 -6.69 6.02
CA VAL A 159 -2.05 -7.73 7.05
C VAL A 159 -2.46 -7.18 8.41
N VAL A 160 -1.94 -6.01 8.82
CA VAL A 160 -2.31 -5.40 10.10
C VAL A 160 -3.81 -5.04 10.13
N ALA A 161 -4.35 -4.51 9.03
CA ALA A 161 -5.77 -4.23 8.91
C ALA A 161 -6.62 -5.49 9.10
N LEU A 162 -6.27 -6.60 8.44
CA LEU A 162 -6.99 -7.87 8.58
C LEU A 162 -6.85 -8.46 9.98
N LEU A 163 -5.68 -8.36 10.61
CA LEU A 163 -5.46 -8.83 11.99
C LEU A 163 -6.31 -8.05 12.99
N ILE A 164 -6.43 -6.72 12.83
CA ILE A 164 -7.32 -5.91 13.66
C ILE A 164 -8.78 -6.28 13.36
N PHE A 165 -9.15 -6.45 12.09
CA PHE A 165 -10.52 -6.80 11.71
C PHE A 165 -11.02 -8.10 12.33
N ILE A 166 -10.17 -9.13 12.42
CA ILE A 166 -10.52 -10.44 13.01
C ILE A 166 -10.17 -10.53 14.50
N PHE A 167 -9.74 -9.42 15.12
CA PHE A 167 -9.29 -9.42 16.51
C PHE A 167 -10.42 -9.85 17.46
N ASP A 168 -10.07 -10.49 18.58
CA ASP A 168 -11.06 -10.88 19.58
C ASP A 168 -11.45 -9.68 20.46
N TYR A 169 -12.68 -9.20 20.26
CA TYR A 169 -13.28 -8.11 21.01
C TYR A 169 -14.13 -8.59 22.21
N SER A 170 -13.93 -9.83 22.67
CA SER A 170 -14.65 -10.42 23.80
C SER A 170 -14.27 -9.82 25.17
N GLN A 171 -13.07 -9.25 25.28
CA GLN A 171 -12.54 -8.77 26.57
C GLN A 171 -13.15 -7.43 27.00
N THR A 172 -13.37 -7.29 28.31
CA THR A 172 -13.94 -6.09 28.91
C THR A 172 -12.94 -4.93 28.91
N MET A 173 -13.44 -3.78 28.49
CA MET A 173 -12.77 -2.49 28.33
C MET A 173 -11.58 -2.20 29.28
N VAL A 174 -10.41 -1.92 28.71
CA VAL A 174 -9.50 -0.92 29.29
C VAL A 174 -9.08 0.06 28.18
N LEU A 175 -9.15 1.36 28.51
CA LEU A 175 -8.87 2.45 27.58
C LEU A 175 -7.50 2.32 26.85
N PRO A 176 -6.42 1.84 27.51
CA PRO A 176 -5.12 1.64 26.85
C PRO A 176 -5.15 0.72 25.62
N GLN A 177 -5.95 -0.35 25.64
CA GLN A 177 -6.00 -1.35 24.57
C GLN A 177 -6.66 -0.76 23.32
N ALA A 178 -7.68 0.08 23.49
CA ALA A 178 -8.31 0.79 22.39
C ALA A 178 -7.30 1.73 21.69
N PHE A 179 -6.51 2.47 22.47
CA PHE A 179 -5.42 3.28 21.91
C PHE A 179 -4.28 2.44 21.35
N ALA A 180 -4.02 1.24 21.88
CA ALA A 180 -3.05 0.30 21.31
C ALA A 180 -3.48 -0.18 19.92
N LEU A 181 -4.76 -0.50 19.70
CA LEU A 181 -5.29 -0.84 18.38
C LEU A 181 -5.10 0.32 17.39
N MET A 182 -5.48 1.54 17.78
CA MET A 182 -5.24 2.73 16.95
C MET A 182 -3.76 2.95 16.67
N GLY A 183 -2.90 2.81 17.68
CA GLY A 183 -1.45 2.92 17.55
C GLY A 183 -0.88 1.89 16.59
N ALA A 184 -1.38 0.65 16.60
CA ALA A 184 -0.97 -0.40 15.69
C ALA A 184 -1.29 -0.04 14.23
N GLY A 185 -2.52 0.41 13.98
CA GLY A 185 -2.93 0.81 12.63
C GLY A 185 -2.18 2.04 12.11
N ILE A 186 -2.00 3.06 12.96
CA ILE A 186 -1.27 4.28 12.59
C ILE A 186 0.23 3.99 12.36
N SER A 187 0.86 3.20 13.23
CA SER A 187 2.27 2.83 13.12
C SER A 187 2.55 2.15 11.78
N MET A 188 1.79 1.09 11.47
CA MET A 188 1.96 0.38 10.20
C MET A 188 1.63 1.28 9.01
N GLY A 189 0.50 1.98 9.05
CA GLY A 189 0.06 2.85 7.97
C GLY A 189 1.07 3.93 7.60
N LEU A 190 1.56 4.69 8.58
CA LEU A 190 2.56 5.75 8.35
C LEU A 190 3.93 5.18 8.00
N GLY A 191 4.35 4.09 8.65
CA GLY A 191 5.64 3.43 8.38
C GLY A 191 5.77 2.91 6.94
N ALA A 192 4.65 2.60 6.30
CA ALA A 192 4.63 2.15 4.92
C ALA A 192 4.90 3.26 3.89
N ILE A 193 4.61 4.53 4.21
CA ILE A 193 4.68 5.64 3.25
C ILE A 193 6.11 5.86 2.76
N GLY A 194 7.03 6.13 3.69
CA GLY A 194 8.42 6.42 3.36
C GLY A 194 9.13 5.22 2.73
N CYS A 195 8.82 4.02 3.23
CA CYS A 195 9.35 2.78 2.69
C CYS A 195 8.93 2.54 1.24
N GLY A 196 7.63 2.60 0.92
CA GLY A 196 7.16 2.29 -0.44
C GLY A 196 7.74 3.24 -1.48
N ILE A 197 7.79 4.55 -1.17
CA ILE A 197 8.43 5.56 -2.03
C ILE A 197 9.94 5.28 -2.14
N GLY A 198 10.60 5.03 -1.01
CA GLY A 198 12.02 4.75 -0.93
C GLY A 198 12.45 3.52 -1.71
N CYS A 199 11.60 2.48 -1.78
CA CYS A 199 11.84 1.29 -2.61
C CYS A 199 11.56 1.55 -4.09
N GLY A 200 10.61 2.43 -4.43
CA GLY A 200 10.28 2.75 -5.82
C GLY A 200 11.41 3.47 -6.57
N ILE A 201 12.17 4.34 -5.89
CA ILE A 201 13.25 5.13 -6.51
C ILE A 201 14.39 4.24 -7.06
N PRO A 202 15.01 3.32 -6.27
CA PRO A 202 15.99 2.37 -6.79
C PRO A 202 15.44 1.48 -7.91
N GLY A 203 14.18 1.06 -7.82
CA GLY A 203 13.54 0.26 -8.86
C GLY A 203 13.44 1.02 -10.19
N GLY A 204 13.06 2.29 -10.14
CA GLY A 204 13.06 3.15 -11.33
C GLY A 204 14.46 3.39 -11.89
N ALA A 205 15.45 3.64 -11.02
CA ALA A 205 16.84 3.81 -11.44
C ALA A 205 17.39 2.54 -12.12
N ALA A 206 17.04 1.36 -11.62
CA ALA A 206 17.40 0.09 -12.22
C ALA A 206 16.74 -0.11 -13.60
N CYS A 207 15.47 0.27 -13.77
CA CYS A 207 14.80 0.25 -15.07
C CYS A 207 15.52 1.12 -16.09
N GLU A 208 15.91 2.34 -15.71
CA GLU A 208 16.65 3.24 -16.61
C GLU A 208 18.06 2.73 -16.91
N ALA A 209 18.74 2.13 -15.94
CA ALA A 209 20.07 1.55 -16.12
C ALA A 209 20.04 0.34 -17.08
N VAL A 210 19.07 -0.56 -16.90
CA VAL A 210 18.88 -1.73 -17.78
C VAL A 210 18.51 -1.30 -19.20
N ALA A 211 17.70 -0.26 -19.37
CA ALA A 211 17.40 0.27 -20.70
C ALA A 211 18.67 0.75 -21.44
N LYS A 212 19.68 1.26 -20.71
CA LYS A 212 20.95 1.73 -21.28
C LYS A 212 21.94 0.60 -21.51
N LYS A 213 22.01 -0.39 -20.61
CA LYS A 213 22.97 -1.51 -20.63
C LYS A 213 22.30 -2.83 -20.23
N PRO A 214 21.51 -3.45 -21.12
CA PRO A 214 20.76 -4.67 -20.79
C PRO A 214 21.65 -5.83 -20.31
N GLU A 215 22.85 -5.95 -20.87
CA GLU A 215 23.85 -6.98 -20.55
C GLU A 215 24.35 -6.92 -19.09
N SER A 216 24.24 -5.76 -18.44
CA SER A 216 24.64 -5.55 -17.05
C SER A 216 23.47 -5.70 -16.05
N ARG A 217 22.30 -6.18 -16.49
CA ARG A 217 21.11 -6.36 -15.64
C ARG A 217 21.39 -7.04 -14.29
N PRO A 218 22.17 -8.13 -14.18
CA PRO A 218 22.40 -8.79 -12.90
C PRO A 218 22.98 -7.87 -11.83
N VAL A 219 23.89 -6.95 -12.20
CA VAL A 219 24.51 -6.00 -11.28
C VAL A 219 23.50 -4.95 -10.82
N PHE A 220 22.68 -4.43 -11.75
CA PHE A 220 21.66 -3.44 -11.44
C PHE A 220 20.57 -4.01 -10.54
N VAL A 221 20.07 -5.21 -10.83
CA VAL A 221 19.08 -5.91 -10.00
C VAL A 221 19.63 -6.16 -8.60
N ARG A 222 20.86 -6.67 -8.47
CA ARG A 222 21.47 -6.89 -7.16
C ARG A 222 21.55 -5.59 -6.35
N THR A 223 22.01 -4.50 -6.98
CA THR A 223 22.17 -3.20 -6.30
C THR A 223 20.82 -2.62 -5.90
N MET A 224 19.82 -2.71 -6.79
CA MET A 224 18.44 -2.33 -6.53
C MET A 224 17.89 -3.07 -5.30
N LEU A 225 18.00 -4.40 -5.28
CA LEU A 225 17.45 -5.22 -4.19
C LEU A 225 18.14 -4.92 -2.85
N ILE A 226 19.46 -4.69 -2.85
CA ILE A 226 20.18 -4.29 -1.63
C ILE A 226 19.65 -2.94 -1.12
N GLY A 227 19.53 -1.94 -2.01
CA GLY A 227 18.99 -0.63 -1.63
C GLY A 227 17.55 -0.72 -1.11
N GLN A 228 16.70 -1.47 -1.82
CA GLN A 228 15.31 -1.69 -1.41
C GLN A 228 15.21 -2.42 -0.07
N ALA A 229 16.05 -3.43 0.20
CA ALA A 229 16.05 -4.15 1.47
C ALA A 229 16.38 -3.22 2.65
N VAL A 230 17.35 -2.31 2.48
CA VAL A 230 17.69 -1.32 3.51
C VAL A 230 16.54 -0.33 3.70
N SER A 231 15.96 0.21 2.62
CA SER A 231 14.78 1.09 2.71
C SER A 231 13.59 0.40 3.39
N GLN A 232 13.44 -0.91 3.17
CA GLN A 232 12.31 -1.69 3.68
C GLN A 232 12.33 -1.91 5.19
N SER A 233 13.51 -1.88 5.81
CA SER A 233 13.67 -2.07 7.26
C SER A 233 12.77 -1.16 8.10
N THR A 234 12.54 0.08 7.67
CA THR A 234 11.68 1.05 8.39
C THR A 234 10.21 0.60 8.47
N SER A 235 9.69 -0.01 7.40
CA SER A 235 8.35 -0.60 7.41
C SER A 235 8.26 -1.86 8.27
N VAL A 236 9.35 -2.63 8.34
CA VAL A 236 9.42 -3.80 9.23
C VAL A 236 9.41 -3.37 10.69
N TYR A 237 10.10 -2.28 11.05
CA TYR A 237 10.05 -1.74 12.42
C TYR A 237 8.64 -1.30 12.80
N ALA A 238 7.93 -0.62 11.88
CA ALA A 238 6.52 -0.26 12.08
C ALA A 238 5.61 -1.49 12.25
N LEU A 239 5.82 -2.53 11.42
CA LEU A 239 5.10 -3.80 11.53
C LEU A 239 5.34 -4.48 12.89
N VAL A 240 6.59 -4.50 13.36
CA VAL A 240 6.94 -5.07 14.67
C VAL A 240 6.24 -4.31 15.79
N ILE A 241 6.24 -2.97 15.77
CA ILE A 241 5.52 -2.17 16.76
C ILE A 241 4.01 -2.43 16.70
N ALA A 242 3.43 -2.54 15.51
CA ALA A 242 2.01 -2.90 15.36
C ALA A 242 1.71 -4.27 15.99
N PHE A 243 2.55 -5.29 15.77
CA PHE A 243 2.36 -6.60 16.40
C PHE A 243 2.53 -6.57 17.92
N LEU A 244 3.49 -5.81 18.45
CA LEU A 244 3.66 -5.65 19.90
C LEU A 244 2.43 -4.98 20.52
N LEU A 245 1.87 -3.95 19.88
CA LEU A 245 0.65 -3.29 20.34
C LEU A 245 -0.58 -4.20 20.28
N LEU A 246 -0.65 -5.13 19.31
CA LEU A 246 -1.77 -6.07 19.19
C LEU A 246 -1.72 -7.22 20.19
N TYR A 247 -0.52 -7.74 20.51
CA TYR A 247 -0.40 -9.02 21.23
C TYR A 247 0.26 -8.94 22.61
N VAL A 248 1.06 -7.91 22.86
CA VAL A 248 1.81 -7.78 24.14
C VAL A 248 1.10 -6.85 25.12
N VAL A 249 0.38 -5.84 24.61
CA VAL A 249 -0.41 -4.94 25.45
C VAL A 249 -1.73 -5.62 25.80
N LYS A 250 -1.85 -6.08 27.06
CA LYS A 250 -3.05 -6.70 27.63
C LYS A 250 -3.47 -5.99 28.91
#